data_AF-A0A975CBB7-F1
#
_entry.id   AF-A0A975CBB7-F1
#
_cell.length_a   1.000
_cell.length_b   1.000
_cell.length_c   1.000
_cell.angle_alpha   90.00
_cell.angle_beta   90.00
_cell.angle_gamma   90.00
#
_symmetry.space_group_name_H-M   'P 1'
#
loop_
_entity.id
_entity.type
_entity.pdbx_description
1 polymer ?
#
loop_
_entity_poly.entity_id
_entity_poly.type
_entity_poly.pdbx_seq_one_letter_code
_entity_poly.pdbx_strand_id
1 'polypeptide(L)'
;MVKGFTEKKIKNKRQKLTQLNKYLSQKRAIAELEKITVFDMKAFIRQKKIAGLKPQSIVAMIELISAFFNWCIAEEYLVENPMARE
;
A
#
# COMPACT_ATOMS: atom_id res chain seq x y z
N MET A 1 15.64 4.10 17.00
CA MET A 1 14.56 3.13 16.69
C MET A 1 13.22 3.79 16.94
N VAL A 2 12.24 3.63 16.05
CA VAL A 2 10.85 4.07 16.31
C VAL A 2 10.26 3.18 17.40
N LYS A 3 9.69 3.77 18.47
CA LYS A 3 9.11 3.00 19.58
C LYS A 3 8.10 1.97 19.05
N GLY A 4 8.22 0.71 19.47
CA GLY A 4 7.30 -0.38 19.12
C GLY A 4 7.62 -1.16 17.83
N PHE A 5 8.64 -0.78 17.05
CA PHE A 5 9.03 -1.49 15.84
C PHE A 5 10.46 -2.04 15.90
N THR A 6 10.59 -3.33 15.59
CA THR A 6 11.90 -3.93 15.33
C THR A 6 12.39 -3.57 13.93
N GLU A 7 13.70 -3.56 13.72
CA GLU A 7 14.29 -3.31 12.40
C GLU A 7 13.75 -4.24 11.31
N LYS A 8 13.55 -5.52 11.65
CA LYS A 8 12.92 -6.51 10.77
C LYS A 8 11.51 -6.09 10.35
N LYS A 9 10.69 -5.57 11.27
CA LYS A 9 9.35 -5.07 10.95
C LYS A 9 9.41 -3.87 10.00
N ILE A 10 10.33 -2.93 10.23
CA ILE A 10 10.53 -1.76 9.37
C ILE A 10 10.95 -2.19 7.95
N LYS A 11 11.94 -3.10 7.85
CA LYS A 11 12.39 -3.65 6.57
C LYS A 11 11.26 -4.32 5.79
N ASN A 12 10.43 -5.12 6.47
CA ASN A 12 9.29 -5.78 5.84
C ASN A 12 8.23 -4.77 5.35
N LYS A 13 7.92 -3.74 6.15
CA LYS A 13 6.99 -2.68 5.74
C LYS A 13 7.52 -1.92 4.51
N ARG A 14 8.79 -1.51 4.54
CA ARG A 14 9.44 -0.86 3.39
C ARG A 14 9.35 -1.74 2.13
N GLN A 15 9.66 -3.03 2.24
CA GLN A 15 9.58 -3.94 1.11
C GLN A 15 8.17 -4.03 0.51
N LYS A 16 7.12 -4.07 1.34
CA LYS A 16 5.72 -4.07 0.87
C LYS A 16 5.38 -2.79 0.10
N LEU A 17 5.78 -1.62 0.61
CA LEU A 17 5.56 -0.34 -0.08
C LEU A 17 6.39 -0.23 -1.36
N THR A 18 7.63 -0.74 -1.38
CA THR A 18 8.42 -0.82 -2.62
C THR A 18 7.73 -1.67 -3.68
N GLN A 19 7.12 -2.79 -3.30
CA GLN A 19 6.36 -3.62 -4.24
C GLN A 19 5.12 -2.90 -4.79
N LEU A 20 4.43 -2.11 -3.97
CA LEU A 20 3.32 -1.28 -4.42
C LEU A 20 3.80 -0.21 -5.40
N ASN A 21 4.84 0.55 -5.04
CA ASN A 21 5.39 1.59 -5.89
C ASN A 21 5.84 1.04 -7.26
N LYS A 22 6.52 -0.11 -7.27
CA LYS A 22 6.88 -0.80 -8.52
C LYS A 22 5.65 -1.20 -9.33
N TYR A 23 4.60 -1.70 -8.69
CA TYR A 23 3.37 -2.03 -9.39
C TYR A 23 2.72 -0.80 -10.04
N LEU A 24 2.61 0.31 -9.30
CA LEU A 24 1.98 1.53 -9.78
C LEU A 24 2.77 2.16 -10.93
N SER A 25 4.08 2.34 -10.74
CA SER A 25 4.94 2.93 -11.77
C SER A 25 5.08 2.03 -13.01
N GLN A 26 5.33 0.73 -12.84
CA GLN A 26 5.70 -0.14 -13.97
C GLN A 26 4.50 -0.79 -14.66
N LYS A 27 3.44 -1.14 -13.91
CA LYS A 27 2.27 -1.84 -14.48
C LYS A 27 1.09 -0.92 -14.73
N ARG A 28 1.00 0.21 -14.03
CA ARG A 28 -0.09 1.19 -14.20
C ARG A 28 0.36 2.51 -14.82
N ALA A 29 1.67 2.72 -14.98
CA ALA A 29 2.25 4.00 -15.43
C ALA A 29 1.79 5.21 -14.59
N ILE A 30 1.49 4.97 -13.31
CA ILE A 30 1.08 6.01 -12.37
C ILE A 30 2.35 6.53 -11.68
N ALA A 31 2.65 7.80 -11.90
CA ALA A 31 3.77 8.51 -11.29
C ALA A 31 3.35 9.47 -10.16
N GLU A 32 2.08 9.90 -10.17
CA GLU A 32 1.51 10.87 -9.23
C GLU A 32 0.57 10.16 -8.26
N LEU A 33 0.56 10.61 -7.00
CA LEU A 33 -0.17 9.95 -5.91
C LEU A 33 -1.69 10.11 -6.09
N GLU A 34 -2.10 11.27 -6.57
CA GLU A 34 -3.47 11.74 -6.83
C GLU A 34 -4.15 10.94 -7.95
N LYS A 35 -3.36 10.30 -8.82
CA LYS A 35 -3.86 9.46 -9.91
C LYS A 35 -4.15 8.03 -9.47
N ILE A 36 -3.85 7.67 -8.22
CA ILE A 36 -4.08 6.32 -7.71
C ILE A 36 -5.56 6.14 -7.38
N THR A 37 -6.21 5.18 -8.04
CA THR A 37 -7.63 4.88 -7.81
C THR A 37 -7.82 3.66 -6.91
N VAL A 38 -9.04 3.51 -6.38
CA VAL A 38 -9.47 2.28 -5.69
C VAL A 38 -9.33 1.03 -6.58
N PHE A 39 -9.48 1.15 -7.89
CA PHE A 39 -9.36 0.03 -8.82
C PHE A 39 -7.91 -0.44 -8.96
N ASP A 40 -6.94 0.47 -8.92
CA ASP A 40 -5.52 0.13 -8.92
C ASP A 40 -5.16 -0.67 -7.67
N MET A 41 -5.68 -0.25 -6.53
CA MET A 41 -5.49 -0.96 -5.27
C MET A 41 -6.15 -2.34 -5.26
N LYS A 42 -7.43 -2.43 -5.67
CA LYS A 42 -8.15 -3.72 -5.79
C LYS A 42 -7.40 -4.67 -6.73
N ALA A 43 -6.88 -4.18 -7.85
CA ALA A 43 -6.11 -4.97 -8.80
C ALA A 43 -4.74 -5.41 -8.25
N PHE A 44 -4.04 -4.55 -7.51
CA PHE A 44 -2.79 -4.92 -6.84
C PHE A 44 -3.02 -6.05 -5.82
N ILE A 45 -4.03 -5.92 -4.96
CA ILE A 45 -4.38 -6.94 -3.98
C ILE A 45 -4.79 -8.25 -4.68
N ARG A 46 -5.58 -8.18 -5.76
CA ARG A 46 -5.93 -9.35 -6.57
C ARG A 46 -4.69 -10.05 -7.14
N GLN A 47 -3.73 -9.30 -7.68
CA GLN A 47 -2.47 -9.86 -8.17
C GLN A 47 -1.70 -10.60 -7.07
N LYS A 48 -1.67 -10.06 -5.84
CA LYS A 48 -1.02 -10.71 -4.69
C LYS A 48 -1.74 -11.98 -4.26
N LYS A 49 -3.08 -12.01 -4.32
CA LYS A 49 -3.88 -13.22 -4.07
C LYS A 49 -3.56 -14.31 -5.10
N ILE A 50 -3.56 -13.97 -6.39
CA ILE A 50 -3.26 -14.91 -7.48
C ILE A 50 -1.83 -15.46 -7.36
N ALA A 51 -0.88 -14.63 -6.91
CA ALA A 51 0.50 -15.05 -6.67
C ALA A 51 0.68 -15.97 -5.44
N GLY A 52 -0.39 -16.38 -4.76
CA GLY A 52 -0.35 -17.34 -3.66
C GLY A 52 0.16 -16.77 -2.33
N LEU A 53 0.12 -15.45 -2.13
CA LEU A 53 0.50 -14.89 -0.83
C LEU A 53 -0.48 -15.35 0.26
N LYS A 54 0.07 -15.72 1.42
CA LYS A 54 -0.73 -16.12 2.59
C LYS A 54 -1.75 -15.03 2.93
N PRO A 55 -3.02 -15.37 3.24
CA PRO A 55 -4.07 -14.39 3.54
C PRO A 55 -3.68 -13.37 4.61
N GLN A 56 -3.03 -13.80 5.69
CA GLN A 56 -2.54 -12.91 6.76
C GLN A 56 -1.52 -11.87 6.24
N SER A 57 -0.66 -12.26 5.29
CA SER A 57 0.31 -11.34 4.70
C SER A 57 -0.36 -10.26 3.84
N ILE A 58 -1.47 -10.62 3.19
CA ILE A 58 -2.30 -9.71 2.39
C ILE A 58 -3.06 -8.75 3.30
N VAL A 59 -3.66 -9.23 4.39
CA VAL A 59 -4.32 -8.36 5.39
C VAL A 59 -3.33 -7.34 5.95
N ALA A 60 -2.16 -7.80 6.41
CA ALA A 60 -1.10 -6.90 6.90
C ALA A 60 -0.49 -6.00 5.82
N MET A 61 -0.75 -6.25 4.52
CA MET A 61 -0.38 -5.35 3.43
C MET A 61 -1.47 -4.30 3.22
N ILE A 62 -2.74 -4.69 3.24
CA ILE A 62 -3.90 -3.78 3.17
C ILE A 62 -3.84 -2.77 4.31
N GLU A 63 -3.63 -3.20 5.55
CA GLU A 63 -3.52 -2.32 6.72
C GLU A 63 -2.38 -1.32 6.57
N LEU A 64 -1.23 -1.77 6.07
CA LEU A 64 -0.07 -0.91 5.86
C LEU A 64 -0.34 0.15 4.78
N ILE A 65 -0.96 -0.24 3.67
CA ILE A 65 -1.25 0.66 2.55
C ILE A 65 -2.35 1.66 2.95
N SER A 66 -3.39 1.20 3.64
CA SER A 66 -4.44 2.07 4.18
C SER A 66 -3.87 3.09 5.16
N ALA A 67 -2.99 2.66 6.08
CA ALA A 67 -2.31 3.56 7.01
C ALA A 67 -1.41 4.57 6.29
N PHE A 68 -0.73 4.17 5.21
CA PHE A 68 0.06 5.07 4.39
C PHE A 68 -0.81 6.16 3.75
N PHE A 69 -1.92 5.80 3.11
CA PHE A 69 -2.81 6.80 2.50
C PHE A 69 -3.52 7.68 3.52
N ASN A 70 -3.86 7.15 4.71
CA ASN A 70 -4.37 7.99 5.81
C ASN A 70 -3.33 9.03 6.25
N TRP A 71 -2.06 8.64 6.33
CA TRP A 71 -0.99 9.60 6.59
C TRP A 71 -0.85 10.62 5.46
N CYS A 72 -0.98 10.21 4.20
CA CYS A 72 -0.99 11.16 3.07
C CYS A 72 -2.10 12.20 3.17
N ILE A 73 -3.28 11.83 3.68
CA ILE A 73 -4.37 12.78 3.90
C ILE A 73 -4.06 13.72 5.07
N ALA A 74 -3.54 13.18 6.17
CA ALA A 74 -3.18 13.99 7.34
C ALA A 74 -2.12 15.05 7.03
N GLU A 75 -1.25 14.78 6.06
CA GLU A 75 -0.21 15.70 5.57
C GLU A 75 -0.65 16.45 4.29
N GLU A 76 -1.95 16.42 3.95
CA GLU A 76 -2.56 17.17 2.86
C GLU A 76 -2.04 16.83 1.44
N TYR A 77 -1.39 15.67 1.26
CA TYR A 77 -1.02 15.16 -0.07
C TYR A 77 -2.21 14.59 -0.84
N LEU A 78 -3.26 14.13 -0.13
CA LEU A 78 -4.48 13.58 -0.73
C LEU A 78 -5.71 14.10 0.01
N VAL A 79 -6.82 14.16 -0.69
CA VAL A 79 -8.13 14.50 -0.10
C VAL A 79 -8.88 13.24 0.35
N GLU A 80 -8.68 12.12 -0.34
CA GLU A 80 -9.37 10.86 -0.06
C GLU A 80 -8.44 9.66 -0.02
N ASN A 81 -8.84 8.63 0.73
CA ASN A 81 -8.07 7.39 0.83
C ASN A 81 -8.56 6.41 -0.24
N PRO A 82 -7.75 6.01 -1.23
CA PRO A 82 -8.14 5.03 -2.25
C PRO A 82 -8.34 3.61 -1.68
N MET A 83 -8.02 3.41 -0.40
CA MET A 83 -8.25 2.21 0.40
C MET A 83 -9.33 2.40 1.48
N ALA A 84 -10.06 3.52 1.50
CA ALA A 84 -11.20 3.68 2.39
C ALA A 84 -12.18 2.50 2.18
N ARG A 85 -12.72 1.98 3.28
CA ARG A 85 -13.80 1.00 3.20
C ARG A 85 -15.06 1.77 2.80
N GLU A 86 -15.68 1.36 1.69
CA GLU A 86 -17.07 1.68 1.38
C GLU A 86 -18.00 1.15 2.49
#